data_AF-A0A843BXQ8-F1
#
_entry.id   AF-A0A843BXQ8-F1
#
_cell.length_a   1.000
_cell.length_b   1.000
_cell.length_c   1.000
_cell.angle_alpha   90.00
_cell.angle_beta   90.00
_cell.angle_gamma   90.00
#
_symmetry.space_group_name_H-M   'P 1'
#
loop_
_entity.id
_entity.type
_entity.pdbx_description
1 polymer ?
#
loop_
_entity_poly.entity_id
_entity_poly.type
_entity_poly.pdbx_seq_one_letter_code
_entity_poly.pdbx_strand_id
1 'polypeptide(L)'
;MSAVDIAVRSFRELEPEDLQLLQAIEQQLKNYEYAPKGAIQKQSGLPFSEIDYRLSPLIHKGLLQGTREHYTGYTLTAAGHDTLAINALVKADVIEAFGKPIGVGKESDVYDALTPDEQRVALKFHRIGRTSFKKTKLKRNYTIKYSYTPDWHHQSRIAAKKEYNALKMLHPRGVAVPEPIKQNRHVLVMSMIEGAELYHYPELSDAQAVYDEILVNVRKAYQDVHMIHGDLSPYNIILQPNQHILIIDWPQNVSTKHPNAKELIERDLRNVLSFFQRKHRLENR
;
A
#
# COMPACT_ATOMS: atom_id res chain seq x y z
N MET A 1 -9.61 13.20 -9.72
CA MET A 1 -10.23 12.00 -9.12
C MET A 1 -9.15 10.96 -8.93
N SER A 2 -8.99 10.43 -7.71
CA SER A 2 -7.98 9.42 -7.41
C SER A 2 -8.33 8.08 -8.10
N ALA A 3 -7.38 7.15 -8.17
CA ALA A 3 -7.67 5.81 -8.71
C ALA A 3 -8.66 5.04 -7.82
N VAL A 4 -8.58 5.26 -6.50
CA VAL A 4 -9.50 4.68 -5.52
C VAL A 4 -10.90 5.23 -5.73
N ASP A 5 -11.05 6.55 -5.94
CA ASP A 5 -12.37 7.17 -6.16
C ASP A 5 -13.06 6.60 -7.41
N ILE A 6 -12.31 6.38 -8.49
CA ILE A 6 -12.82 5.76 -9.72
C ILE A 6 -13.25 4.32 -9.43
N ALA A 7 -12.43 3.56 -8.70
CA ALA A 7 -12.73 2.19 -8.33
C ALA A 7 -14.00 2.10 -7.48
N VAL A 8 -14.10 2.87 -6.39
CA VAL A 8 -15.25 2.88 -5.48
C VAL A 8 -16.54 3.27 -6.20
N ARG A 9 -16.50 4.32 -7.04
CA ARG A 9 -17.66 4.75 -7.82
C ARG A 9 -18.10 3.67 -8.81
N SER A 10 -17.14 3.07 -9.51
CA SER A 10 -17.44 2.06 -10.54
C SER A 10 -17.92 0.75 -9.92
N PHE A 11 -17.39 0.38 -8.75
CA PHE A 11 -17.59 -0.94 -8.13
C PHE A 11 -19.06 -1.31 -7.94
N ARG A 12 -19.90 -0.33 -7.58
CA ARG A 12 -21.36 -0.52 -7.37
C ARG A 12 -22.12 -0.86 -8.65
N GLU A 13 -21.55 -0.55 -9.81
CA GLU A 13 -22.16 -0.73 -11.12
C GLU A 13 -21.59 -1.96 -11.87
N LEU A 14 -20.63 -2.68 -11.27
CA LEU A 14 -19.99 -3.83 -11.90
C LEU A 14 -20.77 -5.12 -11.66
N GLU A 15 -20.89 -5.91 -12.72
CA GLU A 15 -21.44 -7.26 -12.65
C GLU A 15 -20.34 -8.30 -12.31
N PRO A 16 -20.72 -9.50 -11.83
CA PRO A 16 -19.76 -10.58 -11.54
C PRO A 16 -18.83 -10.90 -12.72
N GLU A 17 -19.35 -10.87 -13.94
CA GLU A 17 -18.62 -11.14 -15.18
C GLU A 17 -17.62 -10.04 -15.52
N ASP A 18 -17.91 -8.78 -15.13
CA ASP A 18 -16.94 -7.69 -15.27
C ASP A 18 -15.73 -7.93 -14.36
N LEU A 19 -15.98 -8.32 -13.11
CA LEU A 19 -14.93 -8.65 -12.14
C LEU A 19 -14.14 -9.88 -12.59
N GLN A 20 -14.80 -10.88 -13.17
CA GLN A 20 -14.17 -12.06 -13.77
C GLN A 20 -13.27 -11.67 -14.95
N LEU A 21 -13.71 -10.76 -15.81
CA LEU A 21 -12.92 -10.24 -16.93
C LEU A 21 -11.68 -9.48 -16.44
N LEU A 22 -11.84 -8.58 -15.46
CA LEU A 22 -10.73 -7.85 -14.84
C LEU A 22 -9.71 -8.82 -14.21
N GLN A 23 -10.18 -9.85 -13.51
CA GLN A 23 -9.32 -10.86 -12.88
C GLN A 23 -8.59 -11.71 -13.92
N ALA A 24 -9.24 -12.08 -15.02
CA ALA A 24 -8.61 -12.81 -16.11
C ALA A 24 -7.49 -11.99 -16.77
N ILE A 25 -7.74 -10.70 -17.01
CA ILE A 25 -6.70 -9.77 -17.50
C ILE A 25 -5.54 -9.73 -16.52
N GLU A 26 -5.79 -9.51 -15.22
CA GLU A 26 -4.76 -9.48 -14.18
C GLU A 26 -3.85 -10.72 -14.20
N GLN A 27 -4.42 -11.90 -14.38
CA GLN A 27 -3.68 -13.16 -14.42
C GLN A 27 -2.82 -13.26 -15.68
N GLN A 28 -3.33 -12.79 -16.82
CA GLN A 28 -2.60 -12.76 -18.08
C GLN A 28 -1.51 -11.70 -18.12
N LEU A 29 -1.57 -10.66 -17.29
CA LEU A 29 -0.47 -9.67 -17.14
C LEU A 29 0.83 -10.26 -16.58
N LYS A 30 0.85 -11.52 -16.14
CA LYS A 30 2.10 -12.22 -15.84
C LYS A 30 2.90 -12.56 -17.10
N ASN A 31 2.18 -12.77 -18.20
CA ASN A 31 2.71 -13.28 -19.47
C ASN A 31 2.78 -12.19 -20.56
N TYR A 32 1.94 -11.16 -20.47
CA TYR A 32 1.75 -10.14 -21.50
C TYR A 32 1.73 -8.73 -20.91
N GLU A 33 2.27 -7.72 -21.61
CA GLU A 33 2.10 -6.31 -21.21
C GLU A 33 0.64 -5.88 -21.30
N TYR A 34 0.00 -6.34 -22.37
CA TYR A 34 -1.41 -6.17 -22.68
C TYR A 34 -1.97 -7.56 -22.97
N ALA A 35 -2.89 -8.06 -22.18
CA ALA A 35 -3.46 -9.39 -22.37
C ALA A 35 -4.24 -9.45 -23.70
N PRO A 36 -3.88 -10.34 -24.65
CA PRO A 36 -4.61 -10.48 -25.90
C PRO A 36 -5.96 -11.14 -25.65
N LYS A 37 -6.97 -10.79 -26.47
CA LYS A 37 -8.36 -11.24 -26.28
C LYS A 37 -8.51 -12.76 -26.18
N GLY A 38 -7.78 -13.53 -26.98
CA GLY A 38 -7.80 -15.00 -26.93
C GLY A 38 -7.26 -15.56 -25.61
N ALA A 39 -6.23 -14.95 -25.03
CA ALA A 39 -5.71 -15.35 -23.72
C ALA A 39 -6.67 -14.98 -22.59
N ILE A 40 -7.31 -13.80 -22.69
CA ILE A 40 -8.36 -13.38 -21.77
C ILE A 40 -9.52 -14.38 -21.79
N GLN A 41 -10.00 -14.74 -22.98
CA GLN A 41 -11.09 -15.71 -23.16
C GLN A 41 -10.76 -17.07 -22.55
N LYS A 42 -9.57 -17.61 -22.84
CA LYS A 42 -9.12 -18.88 -22.26
C LYS A 42 -9.05 -18.83 -20.73
N GLN A 43 -8.67 -17.69 -20.16
CA GLN A 43 -8.51 -17.51 -18.72
C GLN A 43 -9.84 -17.26 -17.99
N SER A 44 -10.74 -16.47 -18.59
CA SER A 44 -12.02 -16.13 -18.00
C SER A 44 -13.06 -17.23 -18.22
N GLY A 45 -13.00 -17.96 -19.33
CA GLY A 45 -14.07 -18.85 -19.78
C GLY A 45 -15.27 -18.11 -20.39
N LEU A 46 -15.22 -16.78 -20.50
CA LEU A 46 -16.29 -15.98 -21.10
C LEU A 46 -16.29 -16.11 -22.64
N PRO A 47 -17.46 -16.15 -23.29
CA PRO A 47 -17.56 -16.05 -24.75
C PRO A 47 -16.93 -14.77 -25.30
N PHE A 48 -16.46 -14.79 -26.55
CA PHE A 48 -15.87 -13.60 -27.17
C PHE A 48 -16.85 -12.42 -27.27
N SER A 49 -18.15 -12.69 -27.42
CA SER A 49 -19.22 -11.68 -27.45
C SER A 49 -19.36 -10.96 -26.11
N GLU A 50 -19.36 -11.70 -25.00
CA GLU A 50 -19.37 -11.15 -23.64
C GLU A 50 -18.13 -10.30 -23.37
N ILE A 51 -16.97 -10.76 -23.81
CA ILE A 51 -15.72 -10.00 -23.66
C ILE A 51 -15.82 -8.66 -24.42
N ASP A 52 -16.28 -8.66 -25.68
CA ASP A 52 -16.43 -7.40 -26.44
C ASP A 52 -17.43 -6.45 -25.80
N TYR A 53 -18.57 -6.98 -25.34
CA TYR A 53 -19.62 -6.21 -24.69
C TYR A 53 -19.09 -5.48 -23.45
N ARG A 54 -18.26 -6.16 -22.64
CA ARG A 54 -17.76 -5.63 -21.35
C ARG A 54 -16.52 -4.76 -21.46
N LEU A 55 -15.69 -4.96 -22.49
CA LEU A 55 -14.45 -4.19 -22.66
C LEU A 55 -14.71 -2.68 -22.79
N SER A 56 -15.68 -2.27 -23.60
CA SER A 56 -15.94 -0.85 -23.86
C SER A 56 -16.42 -0.10 -22.59
N PRO A 57 -17.42 -0.58 -21.83
CA PRO A 57 -17.81 0.01 -20.55
C PRO A 57 -16.66 0.09 -19.54
N LEU A 58 -15.85 -0.97 -19.40
CA LEU A 58 -14.75 -1.00 -18.45
C LEU A 58 -13.62 -0.03 -18.82
N ILE A 59 -13.36 0.17 -20.11
CA ILE A 59 -12.43 1.20 -20.60
C ILE A 59 -13.01 2.59 -20.33
N HIS A 60 -14.30 2.81 -20.60
CA HIS A 60 -14.95 4.10 -20.36
C HIS A 60 -14.97 4.50 -18.87
N LYS A 61 -15.18 3.52 -17.98
CA LYS A 61 -15.04 3.70 -16.52
C LYS A 61 -13.59 3.89 -16.07
N GLY A 62 -12.61 3.75 -16.96
CA GLY A 62 -11.20 3.93 -16.66
C GLY A 62 -10.58 2.78 -15.87
N LEU A 63 -11.19 1.59 -15.86
CA LEU A 63 -10.69 0.40 -15.18
C LEU A 63 -9.69 -0.39 -16.06
N LEU A 64 -9.84 -0.27 -17.38
CA LEU A 64 -9.00 -0.91 -18.38
C LEU A 64 -8.39 0.10 -19.35
N GLN A 65 -7.28 -0.29 -19.96
CA GLN A 65 -6.71 0.38 -21.12
C GLN A 65 -6.42 -0.64 -22.22
N GLY A 66 -6.82 -0.32 -23.45
CA GLY A 66 -6.49 -1.10 -24.64
C GLY A 66 -5.30 -0.53 -25.42
N THR A 67 -4.61 -1.37 -26.18
CA THR A 67 -3.61 -0.97 -27.18
C THR A 67 -3.88 -1.64 -28.53
N ARG A 68 -3.38 -1.03 -29.61
CA ARG A 68 -3.39 -1.55 -30.99
C ARG A 68 -2.04 -1.43 -31.70
N GLU A 69 -0.96 -1.07 -31.00
CA GLU A 69 0.32 -0.75 -31.64
C GLU A 69 0.97 -1.96 -32.35
N HIS A 70 0.99 -3.13 -31.69
CA HIS A 70 1.57 -4.36 -32.25
C HIS A 70 0.55 -5.50 -32.34
N TYR A 71 -0.40 -5.53 -31.41
CA TYR A 71 -1.56 -6.42 -31.41
C TYR A 71 -2.65 -5.78 -30.56
N THR A 72 -3.88 -6.27 -30.68
CA THR A 72 -4.97 -5.83 -29.81
C THR A 72 -4.89 -6.55 -28.47
N GLY A 73 -4.69 -5.79 -27.40
CA GLY A 73 -4.63 -6.31 -26.04
C GLY A 73 -5.06 -5.29 -25.00
N TYR A 74 -5.25 -5.76 -23.76
CA TYR A 74 -5.83 -4.98 -22.67
C TYR A 74 -5.01 -5.11 -21.38
N THR A 75 -4.89 -4.03 -20.63
CA THR A 75 -4.20 -3.99 -19.35
C THR A 75 -5.04 -3.28 -18.29
N LEU A 76 -4.76 -3.57 -17.02
CA LEU A 76 -5.43 -2.92 -15.90
C LEU A 76 -4.89 -1.50 -15.72
N THR A 77 -5.78 -0.56 -15.41
CA THR A 77 -5.36 0.71 -14.82
C THR A 77 -5.16 0.56 -13.31
N ALA A 78 -4.69 1.62 -12.65
CA ALA A 78 -4.66 1.66 -11.19
C ALA A 78 -6.05 1.42 -10.58
N ALA A 79 -7.09 2.05 -11.14
CA ALA A 79 -8.46 1.89 -10.66
C ALA A 79 -8.98 0.47 -10.88
N GLY A 80 -8.66 -0.17 -12.01
CA GLY A 80 -9.00 -1.58 -12.24
C GLY A 80 -8.34 -2.51 -11.22
N HIS A 81 -7.09 -2.23 -10.84
CA HIS A 81 -6.40 -3.00 -9.81
C HIS A 81 -6.96 -2.77 -8.41
N ASP A 82 -7.29 -1.53 -8.08
CA ASP A 82 -7.97 -1.16 -6.83
C ASP A 82 -9.32 -1.87 -6.72
N THR A 83 -10.11 -1.88 -7.80
CA THR A 83 -11.41 -2.56 -7.89
C THR A 83 -11.30 -4.05 -7.54
N LEU A 84 -10.30 -4.74 -8.08
CA LEU A 84 -10.07 -6.16 -7.76
C LEU A 84 -9.67 -6.39 -6.30
N ALA A 85 -8.89 -5.48 -5.71
CA ALA A 85 -8.51 -5.57 -4.30
C ALA A 85 -9.73 -5.32 -3.39
N ILE A 86 -10.53 -4.29 -3.70
CA ILE A 86 -11.78 -3.96 -3.00
C ILE A 86 -12.74 -5.15 -3.05
N ASN A 87 -12.99 -5.71 -4.23
CA ASN A 87 -13.84 -6.89 -4.40
C ASN A 87 -13.42 -8.04 -3.49
N ALA A 88 -12.11 -8.31 -3.41
CA ALA A 88 -11.60 -9.40 -2.60
C ALA A 88 -11.72 -9.15 -1.09
N LEU A 89 -11.68 -7.90 -0.65
CA LEU A 89 -11.90 -7.52 0.75
C LEU A 89 -13.38 -7.59 1.12
N VAL A 90 -14.28 -7.14 0.24
CA VAL A 90 -15.74 -7.27 0.41
C VAL A 90 -16.16 -8.74 0.46
N LYS A 91 -15.71 -9.56 -0.50
CA LYS A 91 -16.00 -11.01 -0.52
C LYS A 91 -15.43 -11.77 0.68
N ALA A 92 -14.41 -11.23 1.34
CA ALA A 92 -13.81 -11.80 2.54
C ALA A 92 -14.44 -11.26 3.83
N ASP A 93 -15.51 -10.46 3.73
CA ASP A 93 -16.23 -9.85 4.85
C ASP A 93 -15.34 -8.96 5.73
N VAL A 94 -14.37 -8.30 5.10
CA VAL A 94 -13.40 -7.42 5.79
C VAL A 94 -13.84 -5.96 5.76
N ILE A 95 -14.55 -5.55 4.70
CA ILE A 95 -15.04 -4.18 4.54
C ILE A 95 -16.45 -4.20 3.96
N GLU A 96 -17.29 -3.28 4.41
CA GLU A 96 -18.66 -3.09 3.93
C GLU A 96 -18.84 -1.70 3.29
N ALA A 97 -18.23 -0.66 3.87
CA ALA A 97 -18.38 0.72 3.38
C ALA A 97 -17.04 1.46 3.25
N PHE A 98 -16.93 2.30 2.23
CA PHE A 98 -15.81 3.24 2.05
C PHE A 98 -16.18 4.62 2.59
N GLY A 99 -15.27 5.20 3.36
CA GLY A 99 -15.35 6.56 3.87
C GLY A 99 -14.47 7.54 3.09
N LYS A 100 -14.11 8.63 3.75
CA LYS A 100 -13.30 9.72 3.19
C LYS A 100 -11.81 9.35 3.09
N PRO A 101 -11.04 9.98 2.19
CA PRO A 101 -9.58 9.89 2.23
C PRO A 101 -9.05 10.45 3.56
N ILE A 102 -8.09 9.73 4.15
CA ILE A 102 -7.38 10.12 5.37
C ILE A 102 -6.05 10.80 4.98
N GLY A 103 -5.34 10.23 4.00
CA GLY A 103 -4.07 10.76 3.52
C GLY A 103 -3.80 10.32 2.09
N VAL A 104 -3.41 11.24 1.21
CA VAL A 104 -3.09 10.93 -0.20
C VAL A 104 -1.66 11.38 -0.46
N GLY A 105 -0.78 10.41 -0.66
CA GLY A 105 0.65 10.62 -0.79
C GLY A 105 1.21 10.20 -2.15
N LYS A 106 2.53 10.34 -2.29
CA LYS A 106 3.24 9.89 -3.50
C LYS A 106 3.29 8.36 -3.58
N GLU A 107 3.39 7.70 -2.43
CA GLU A 107 3.71 6.27 -2.32
C GLU A 107 2.58 5.44 -1.73
N SER A 108 1.56 6.07 -1.16
CA SER A 108 0.32 5.41 -0.75
C SER A 108 -0.86 6.37 -0.74
N ASP A 109 -2.06 5.81 -0.88
CA ASP A 109 -3.32 6.49 -0.60
C ASP A 109 -4.00 5.76 0.57
N VAL A 110 -4.45 6.47 1.60
CA VAL A 110 -5.07 5.93 2.81
C VAL A 110 -6.51 6.42 2.92
N TYR A 111 -7.45 5.49 3.08
CA TYR A 111 -8.89 5.76 3.16
C TYR A 111 -9.50 5.22 4.46
N ASP A 112 -10.54 5.89 4.93
CA ASP A 112 -11.43 5.40 5.97
C ASP A 112 -12.38 4.34 5.39
N ALA A 113 -12.77 3.36 6.20
CA ALA A 113 -13.78 2.36 5.85
C ALA A 113 -14.41 1.76 7.09
N LEU A 114 -15.54 1.08 6.89
CA LEU A 114 -16.22 0.30 7.90
C LEU A 114 -16.16 -1.19 7.56
N THR A 115 -15.93 -1.98 8.60
CA THR A 115 -16.17 -3.42 8.60
C THR A 115 -17.68 -3.71 8.70
N PRO A 116 -18.12 -4.96 8.44
CA PRO A 116 -19.53 -5.36 8.62
C PRO A 116 -20.07 -5.22 10.05
N ASP A 117 -19.19 -5.16 11.05
CA ASP A 117 -19.52 -4.92 12.46
C ASP A 117 -19.37 -3.43 12.87
N GLU A 118 -19.42 -2.52 11.90
CA GLU A 118 -19.38 -1.06 12.08
C GLU A 118 -18.08 -0.51 12.71
N GLN A 119 -17.00 -1.30 12.74
CA GLN A 119 -15.70 -0.82 13.20
C GLN A 119 -14.99 -0.01 12.10
N ARG A 120 -14.38 1.11 12.51
CA ARG A 120 -13.58 1.94 11.61
C ARG A 120 -12.19 1.35 11.39
N VAL A 121 -11.79 1.25 10.13
CA VAL A 121 -10.50 0.68 9.70
C VAL A 121 -9.83 1.54 8.63
N ALA A 122 -8.52 1.39 8.49
CA ALA A 122 -7.71 2.12 7.51
C ALA A 122 -7.34 1.26 6.28
N LEU A 123 -7.82 1.76 5.13
CA LEU A 123 -7.53 1.58 3.71
C LEU A 123 -6.16 1.99 3.16
N LYS A 124 -5.03 1.32 3.42
CA LYS A 124 -3.75 1.71 2.78
C LYS A 124 -3.51 1.03 1.43
N PHE A 125 -3.68 1.79 0.35
CA PHE A 125 -3.33 1.42 -1.03
C PHE A 125 -1.88 1.81 -1.32
N HIS A 126 -1.02 0.83 -1.59
CA HIS A 126 0.36 1.09 -1.97
C HIS A 126 0.49 1.55 -3.43
N ARG A 127 1.32 2.56 -3.66
CA ARG A 127 1.54 3.24 -4.96
C ARG A 127 3.01 3.33 -5.34
N ILE A 128 3.82 2.36 -4.92
CA ILE A 128 5.26 2.32 -5.22
C ILE A 128 5.48 2.38 -6.74
N GLY A 129 6.34 3.30 -7.18
CA GLY A 129 6.73 3.44 -8.59
C GLY A 129 5.86 4.38 -9.44
N ARG A 130 4.84 5.06 -8.88
CA ARG A 130 3.92 5.92 -9.64
C ARG A 130 4.58 7.11 -10.36
N THR A 131 5.65 7.69 -9.79
CA THR A 131 6.35 8.89 -10.30
C THR A 131 7.71 8.58 -10.93
N SER A 132 8.50 7.70 -10.32
CA SER A 132 9.87 7.40 -10.76
C SER A 132 9.91 6.77 -12.15
N PHE A 133 8.93 5.95 -12.50
CA PHE A 133 8.94 5.23 -13.78
C PHE A 133 8.31 5.99 -14.96
N LYS A 134 7.52 7.05 -14.73
CA LYS A 134 7.14 7.96 -15.83
C LYS A 134 8.39 8.59 -16.47
N LYS A 135 9.42 8.90 -15.66
CA LYS A 135 10.73 9.37 -16.17
C LYS A 135 11.60 8.25 -16.73
N THR A 136 11.50 7.03 -16.19
CA THR A 136 12.32 5.88 -16.63
C THR A 136 11.81 5.20 -17.91
N LYS A 137 10.48 5.13 -18.16
CA LYS A 137 9.90 4.58 -19.41
C LYS A 137 10.33 5.40 -20.63
N LEU A 138 10.54 6.71 -20.47
CA LEU A 138 11.12 7.59 -21.50
C LEU A 138 12.59 7.28 -21.83
N LYS A 139 13.31 6.55 -20.97
CA LYS A 139 14.76 6.26 -21.12
C LYS A 139 15.08 4.80 -21.42
N ARG A 140 14.17 3.85 -21.16
CA ARG A 140 14.44 2.41 -21.33
C ARG A 140 13.68 1.86 -22.55
N ASN A 141 14.20 2.16 -23.74
CA ASN A 141 13.90 1.42 -24.97
C ASN A 141 14.77 0.17 -25.15
N TYR A 142 15.59 -0.21 -24.16
CA TYR A 142 16.48 -1.36 -24.31
C TYR A 142 16.58 -2.14 -22.98
N THR A 143 16.20 -3.42 -23.08
CA THR A 143 16.61 -4.54 -22.22
C THR A 143 15.88 -4.69 -20.87
N ILE A 144 15.02 -5.72 -20.76
CA ILE A 144 15.13 -6.89 -19.87
C ILE A 144 13.79 -7.68 -19.90
N LYS A 145 13.86 -8.97 -20.28
CA LYS A 145 12.80 -9.98 -20.16
C LYS A 145 12.71 -10.44 -18.70
N TYR A 146 11.53 -10.40 -18.08
CA TYR A 146 10.90 -11.40 -17.20
C TYR A 146 9.70 -10.74 -16.46
N SER A 147 8.51 -11.35 -16.53
CA SER A 147 7.22 -10.92 -15.94
C SER A 147 6.73 -9.53 -16.35
N TYR A 148 5.80 -9.49 -17.31
CA TYR A 148 5.26 -8.25 -17.89
C TYR A 148 4.14 -7.58 -17.08
N THR A 149 4.02 -7.90 -15.78
CA THR A 149 3.15 -7.11 -14.91
C THR A 149 3.70 -5.70 -14.90
N PRO A 150 2.89 -4.63 -15.04
CA PRO A 150 3.43 -3.27 -14.93
C PRO A 150 4.19 -3.20 -13.61
N ASP A 151 5.51 -2.99 -13.70
CA ASP A 151 6.50 -3.22 -12.63
C ASP A 151 6.04 -2.64 -11.27
N TRP A 152 5.33 -1.52 -11.33
CA TRP A 152 4.76 -0.81 -10.19
C TRP A 152 3.60 -1.54 -9.47
N HIS A 153 2.70 -2.27 -10.16
CA HIS A 153 1.65 -3.06 -9.50
C HIS A 153 2.26 -4.19 -8.68
N HIS A 154 3.28 -4.84 -9.26
CA HIS A 154 3.99 -5.92 -8.59
C HIS A 154 4.79 -5.40 -7.38
N GLN A 155 5.51 -4.29 -7.54
CA GLN A 155 6.22 -3.63 -6.43
C GLN A 155 5.27 -3.19 -5.32
N SER A 156 4.12 -2.59 -5.66
CA SER A 156 3.12 -2.17 -4.68
C SER A 156 2.53 -3.37 -3.92
N ARG A 157 2.33 -4.51 -4.59
CA ARG A 157 1.92 -5.77 -3.95
C ARG A 157 2.98 -6.30 -2.98
N ILE A 158 4.25 -6.27 -3.38
CA ILE A 158 5.37 -6.68 -2.51
C ILE A 158 5.43 -5.79 -1.28
N ALA A 159 5.34 -4.46 -1.46
CA ALA A 159 5.36 -3.50 -0.36
C ALA A 159 4.22 -3.75 0.63
N ALA A 160 2.97 -3.87 0.15
CA ALA A 160 1.82 -4.16 1.00
C ALA A 160 1.96 -5.46 1.77
N LYS A 161 2.45 -6.53 1.11
CA LYS A 161 2.70 -7.82 1.75
C LYS A 161 3.81 -7.72 2.81
N LYS A 162 4.88 -6.98 2.51
CA LYS A 162 6.01 -6.80 3.42
C LYS A 162 5.62 -5.99 4.65
N GLU A 163 4.84 -4.93 4.48
CA GLU A 163 4.28 -4.15 5.60
C GLU A 163 3.33 -5.00 6.43
N TYR A 164 2.36 -5.69 5.82
CA TYR A 164 1.44 -6.58 6.54
C TYR A 164 2.17 -7.64 7.37
N ASN A 165 3.19 -8.29 6.79
CA ASN A 165 3.98 -9.29 7.50
C ASN A 165 4.75 -8.69 8.67
N ALA A 166 5.30 -7.48 8.52
CA ALA A 166 5.97 -6.77 9.60
C ALA A 166 5.00 -6.50 10.75
N LEU A 167 3.85 -5.89 10.45
CA LEU A 167 2.83 -5.60 11.45
C LEU A 167 2.36 -6.88 12.17
N LYS A 168 2.19 -8.00 11.45
CA LYS A 168 1.79 -9.28 12.04
C LYS A 168 2.81 -9.83 13.05
N MET A 169 4.08 -9.47 12.92
CA MET A 169 5.13 -9.88 13.87
C MET A 169 5.30 -8.85 15.00
N LEU A 170 5.13 -7.57 14.70
CA LEU A 170 5.35 -6.45 15.62
C LEU A 170 4.19 -6.28 16.62
N HIS A 171 2.94 -6.27 16.12
CA HIS A 171 1.75 -5.98 16.93
C HIS A 171 1.60 -6.95 18.12
N PRO A 172 1.71 -8.29 17.97
CA PRO A 172 1.59 -9.22 19.10
C PRO A 172 2.71 -9.11 20.14
N ARG A 173 3.82 -8.43 19.82
CA ARG A 173 4.92 -8.16 20.76
C ARG A 173 4.78 -6.81 21.47
N GLY A 174 3.63 -6.14 21.32
CA GLY A 174 3.37 -4.87 21.97
C GLY A 174 4.27 -3.75 21.48
N VAL A 175 4.73 -3.83 20.22
CA VAL A 175 5.27 -2.67 19.50
C VAL A 175 4.08 -1.82 19.08
N ALA A 176 4.15 -0.52 19.33
CA ALA A 176 3.11 0.44 18.99
C ALA A 176 3.06 0.64 17.47
N VAL A 177 2.31 -0.22 16.80
CA VAL A 177 2.03 -0.21 15.37
C VAL A 177 0.53 -0.46 15.16
N PRO A 178 -0.04 -0.07 14.00
CA PRO A 178 -1.43 -0.40 13.69
C PRO A 178 -1.67 -1.92 13.70
N GLU A 179 -2.83 -2.35 14.20
CA GLU A 179 -3.21 -3.75 14.17
C GLU A 179 -3.44 -4.19 12.71
N PRO A 180 -2.73 -5.21 12.20
CA PRO A 180 -2.94 -5.70 10.84
C PRO A 180 -4.17 -6.61 10.75
N ILE A 181 -5.14 -6.24 9.92
CA ILE A 181 -6.40 -6.99 9.77
C ILE A 181 -6.30 -7.94 8.56
N LYS A 182 -6.03 -7.39 7.38
CA LYS A 182 -5.97 -8.16 6.14
C LYS A 182 -5.07 -7.49 5.11
N GLN A 183 -4.49 -8.30 4.23
CA GLN A 183 -3.79 -7.81 3.05
C GLN A 183 -4.34 -8.48 1.80
N ASN A 184 -4.66 -7.69 0.78
CA ASN A 184 -5.01 -8.19 -0.55
C ASN A 184 -4.34 -7.34 -1.64
N ARG A 185 -3.64 -7.98 -2.58
CA ARG A 185 -2.88 -7.31 -3.65
C ARG A 185 -1.92 -6.26 -3.09
N HIS A 186 -2.18 -4.98 -3.34
CA HIS A 186 -1.40 -3.81 -2.91
C HIS A 186 -2.11 -3.04 -1.79
N VAL A 187 -3.19 -3.60 -1.24
CA VAL A 187 -4.01 -2.99 -0.19
C VAL A 187 -3.75 -3.70 1.14
N LEU A 188 -3.54 -2.90 2.17
CA LEU A 188 -3.46 -3.31 3.56
C LEU A 188 -4.63 -2.69 4.31
N VAL A 189 -5.38 -3.53 5.03
CA VAL A 189 -6.40 -3.15 6.00
C VAL A 189 -5.80 -3.28 7.39
N MET A 190 -5.89 -2.21 8.17
CA MET A 190 -5.36 -2.14 9.54
C MET A 190 -6.28 -1.33 10.44
N SER A 191 -6.05 -1.37 11.76
CA SER A 191 -6.77 -0.52 12.71
C SER A 191 -6.70 0.95 12.29
N MET A 192 -7.75 1.71 12.62
CA MET A 192 -7.78 3.14 12.34
C MET A 192 -6.58 3.85 13.01
N ILE A 193 -5.98 4.78 12.27
CA ILE A 193 -4.89 5.62 12.76
C ILE A 193 -5.48 7.00 13.04
N GLU A 194 -5.31 7.46 14.28
CA GLU A 194 -5.74 8.78 14.72
C GLU A 194 -4.53 9.63 15.10
N GLY A 195 -4.65 10.94 14.96
CA GLY A 195 -3.57 11.88 15.20
C GLY A 195 -2.88 12.35 13.92
N ALA A 196 -1.66 12.86 14.06
CA ALA A 196 -0.89 13.38 12.93
C ALA A 196 0.59 12.96 13.05
N GLU A 197 1.31 13.08 11.94
CA GLU A 197 2.75 12.82 11.90
C GLU A 197 3.48 13.71 12.91
N LEU A 198 4.37 13.11 13.71
CA LEU A 198 5.12 13.76 14.78
C LEU A 198 5.88 14.99 14.25
N TYR A 199 6.35 14.93 13.02
CA TYR A 199 7.00 16.05 12.33
C TYR A 199 6.19 17.36 12.42
N HIS A 200 4.86 17.28 12.28
CA HIS A 200 3.97 18.43 12.22
C HIS A 200 3.66 19.04 13.58
N TYR A 201 4.03 18.41 14.70
CA TYR A 201 3.78 18.95 16.04
C TYR A 201 4.88 19.93 16.46
N PRO A 202 4.64 21.25 16.49
CA PRO A 202 5.66 22.26 16.78
C PRO A 202 6.20 22.13 18.21
N GLU A 203 5.32 21.83 19.16
CA GLU A 203 5.61 21.73 20.58
C GLU A 203 4.94 20.48 21.15
N LEU A 204 5.72 19.70 21.89
CA LEU A 204 5.25 18.52 22.62
C LEU A 204 5.19 18.90 24.09
N SER A 205 4.09 18.58 24.77
CA SER A 205 3.91 18.79 26.21
C SER A 205 4.98 18.06 27.03
N ASP A 206 5.31 16.83 26.63
CA ASP A 206 6.38 16.04 27.22
C ASP A 206 7.20 15.37 26.11
N ALA A 207 8.16 16.12 25.56
CA ALA A 207 9.02 15.63 24.49
C ALA A 207 9.88 14.43 24.93
N GLN A 208 10.25 14.37 26.22
CA GLN A 208 11.09 13.29 26.74
C GLN A 208 10.31 11.98 26.81
N ALA A 209 9.08 12.01 27.33
CA ALA A 209 8.22 10.82 27.39
C ALA A 209 7.95 10.23 25.99
N VAL A 210 7.65 11.08 25.00
CA VAL A 210 7.43 10.64 23.61
C VAL A 210 8.71 10.05 23.01
N TYR A 211 9.86 10.69 23.24
CA TYR A 211 11.16 10.17 22.78
C TYR A 211 11.47 8.80 23.38
N ASP A 212 11.29 8.64 24.69
CA ASP A 212 11.52 7.39 25.41
C ASP A 212 10.57 6.28 24.93
N GLU A 213 9.29 6.60 24.68
CA GLU A 213 8.33 5.65 24.11
C GLU A 213 8.77 5.17 22.72
N ILE A 214 9.27 6.07 21.86
CA ILE A 214 9.81 5.69 20.55
C ILE A 214 11.00 4.74 20.71
N LEU A 215 11.95 5.04 21.60
CA LEU A 215 13.12 4.20 21.83
C LEU A 215 12.75 2.82 22.37
N VAL A 216 11.76 2.74 23.27
CA VAL A 216 11.23 1.46 23.79
C VAL A 216 10.65 0.63 22.64
N ASN A 217 9.86 1.23 21.75
CA ASN A 217 9.26 0.52 20.62
C ASN A 217 10.30 0.08 19.58
N VAL A 218 11.29 0.92 19.28
CA VAL A 218 12.43 0.55 18.42
C VAL A 218 13.23 -0.60 19.04
N ARG A 219 13.47 -0.57 20.35
CA ARG A 219 14.15 -1.64 21.08
C ARG A 219 13.38 -2.96 21.00
N LYS A 220 12.06 -2.95 21.25
CA LYS A 220 11.20 -4.14 21.12
C LYS A 220 11.25 -4.71 19.70
N ALA A 221 11.12 -3.88 18.67
CA ALA A 221 11.23 -4.32 17.28
C ALA A 221 12.59 -4.97 16.99
N TYR A 222 13.68 -4.38 17.48
CA TYR A 222 15.04 -4.88 17.27
C TYR A 222 15.34 -6.17 18.06
N GLN A 223 14.99 -6.22 19.34
CA GLN A 223 15.36 -7.30 20.24
C GLN A 223 14.37 -8.47 20.19
N ASP A 224 13.07 -8.21 20.16
CA ASP A 224 12.04 -9.25 20.30
C ASP A 224 11.57 -9.80 18.95
N VAL A 225 11.65 -8.97 17.91
CA VAL A 225 11.19 -9.30 16.54
C VAL A 225 12.36 -9.42 15.55
N HIS A 226 13.56 -8.98 15.93
CA HIS A 226 14.76 -8.98 15.08
C HIS A 226 14.56 -8.20 13.77
N MET A 227 13.87 -7.06 13.87
CA MET A 227 13.50 -6.20 12.77
C MET A 227 13.96 -4.75 13.00
N ILE A 228 14.49 -4.15 11.94
CA ILE A 228 14.82 -2.73 11.86
C ILE A 228 13.84 -2.09 10.90
N HIS A 229 13.30 -0.91 11.24
CA HIS A 229 12.36 -0.19 10.39
C HIS A 229 12.96 0.14 9.02
N GLY A 230 14.21 0.58 8.99
CA GLY A 230 14.96 0.79 7.76
C GLY A 230 14.53 2.04 6.99
N ASP A 231 13.71 2.90 7.60
CA ASP A 231 13.36 4.25 7.13
C ASP A 231 12.68 5.08 8.23
N LEU A 232 13.11 4.91 9.49
CA LEU A 232 12.42 5.58 10.60
C LEU A 232 12.72 7.08 10.58
N SER A 233 11.68 7.89 10.67
CA SER A 233 11.76 9.35 10.77
C SER A 233 10.51 9.90 11.48
N PRO A 234 10.50 11.18 11.90
CA PRO A 234 9.32 11.81 12.49
C PRO A 234 8.09 11.87 11.58
N TYR A 235 8.24 11.62 10.28
CA TYR A 235 7.11 11.49 9.36
C TYR A 235 6.42 10.12 9.46
N ASN A 236 7.16 9.09 9.89
CA ASN A 236 6.68 7.71 10.02
C ASN A 236 6.26 7.36 11.46
N ILE A 237 6.09 8.39 12.30
CA ILE A 237 5.63 8.27 13.67
C ILE A 237 4.39 9.15 13.80
N ILE A 238 3.26 8.55 14.16
CA ILE A 238 2.01 9.26 14.43
C ILE A 238 1.93 9.53 15.92
N LEU A 239 1.68 10.78 16.29
CA LEU A 239 1.33 11.15 17.65
C LEU A 239 -0.20 11.17 17.77
N GLN A 240 -0.73 10.29 18.61
CA GLN A 240 -2.16 10.16 18.85
C GLN A 240 -2.65 11.25 19.83
N PRO A 241 -3.97 11.54 19.86
CA PRO A 241 -4.54 12.55 20.77
C PRO A 241 -4.27 12.30 22.26
N ASN A 242 -4.09 11.04 22.65
CA ASN A 242 -3.74 10.62 24.01
C ASN A 242 -2.23 10.69 24.32
N GLN A 243 -1.43 11.29 23.42
CA GLN A 243 0.03 11.41 23.48
C GLN A 243 0.81 10.10 23.29
N HIS A 244 0.14 8.97 23.01
CA HIS A 244 0.82 7.75 22.60
C HIS A 244 1.28 7.83 21.15
N ILE A 245 2.35 7.09 20.82
CA ILE A 245 2.87 7.01 19.46
C ILE A 245 2.39 5.76 18.73
N LEU A 246 2.32 5.84 17.39
CA LEU A 246 2.27 4.69 16.50
C LEU A 246 3.37 4.81 15.45
N ILE A 247 4.16 3.76 15.26
CA ILE A 247 5.16 3.67 14.19
C ILE A 247 4.52 3.01 12.98
N ILE A 248 4.49 3.74 11.87
CA ILE A 248 3.82 3.34 10.62
C ILE A 248 4.83 3.19 9.49
N ASP A 249 4.37 2.68 8.35
CA ASP A 249 5.16 2.56 7.12
C ASP A 249 6.36 1.62 7.22
N TRP A 250 6.05 0.34 7.38
CA TRP A 250 7.05 -0.74 7.47
C TRP A 250 7.47 -1.42 6.14
N PRO A 251 7.15 -0.99 4.90
CA PRO A 251 7.54 -1.76 3.71
C PRO A 251 9.08 -1.79 3.50
N GLN A 252 9.85 -0.91 4.11
CA GLN A 252 11.32 -0.89 4.01
C GLN A 252 12.06 -1.68 5.10
N ASN A 253 11.32 -2.37 5.99
CA ASN A 253 11.93 -3.11 7.09
C ASN A 253 12.99 -4.13 6.65
N VAL A 254 13.99 -4.35 7.50
CA VAL A 254 15.04 -5.34 7.29
C VAL A 254 15.28 -6.17 8.55
N SER A 255 15.85 -7.36 8.38
CA SER A 255 16.30 -8.18 9.51
C SER A 255 17.55 -7.58 10.17
N THR A 256 17.71 -7.77 11.48
CA THR A 256 18.96 -7.47 12.20
C THR A 256 20.18 -8.26 11.72
N LYS A 257 19.97 -9.32 10.91
CA LYS A 257 21.03 -10.09 10.26
C LYS A 257 21.46 -9.51 8.90
N HIS A 258 20.83 -8.43 8.44
CA HIS A 258 21.20 -7.79 7.17
C HIS A 258 22.64 -7.25 7.24
N PRO A 259 23.45 -7.33 6.16
CA PRO A 259 24.83 -6.85 6.17
C PRO A 259 24.98 -5.40 6.66
N ASN A 260 24.02 -4.54 6.30
CA ASN A 260 24.01 -3.12 6.68
C ASN A 260 23.13 -2.84 7.91
N ALA A 261 22.77 -3.85 8.71
CA ALA A 261 21.83 -3.69 9.84
C ALA A 261 22.29 -2.60 10.83
N LYS A 262 23.59 -2.57 11.16
CA LYS A 262 24.17 -1.58 12.07
C LYS A 262 23.99 -0.14 11.56
N GLU A 263 24.31 0.09 10.30
CA GLU A 263 24.18 1.42 9.69
C GLU A 263 22.71 1.86 9.62
N LEU A 264 21.80 0.94 9.30
CA LEU A 264 20.37 1.24 9.19
C LEU A 264 19.74 1.62 10.54
N ILE A 265 20.03 0.87 11.61
CA ILE A 265 19.52 1.21 12.94
C ILE A 265 20.14 2.52 13.47
N GLU A 266 21.43 2.75 13.25
CA GLU A 266 22.08 4.00 13.63
C GLU A 266 21.47 5.21 12.90
N ARG A 267 21.17 5.06 11.62
CA ARG A 267 20.50 6.11 10.83
C ARG A 267 19.09 6.38 11.34
N ASP A 268 18.30 5.33 11.57
CA ASP A 268 16.94 5.43 12.10
C ASP A 268 16.91 6.16 13.45
N LEU A 269 17.79 5.78 14.38
CA LEU A 269 17.92 6.44 15.69
C LEU A 269 18.41 7.90 15.56
N ARG A 270 19.37 8.15 14.67
CA ARG A 270 19.88 9.51 14.42
C ARG A 270 18.81 10.44 13.86
N ASN A 271 17.93 9.94 12.98
CA ASN A 271 16.83 10.72 12.42
C ASN A 271 15.87 11.18 13.52
N VAL A 272 15.49 10.27 14.42
CA VAL A 272 14.62 10.57 15.57
C VAL A 272 15.33 11.55 16.51
N LEU A 273 16.57 11.24 16.94
CA LEU A 273 17.32 12.09 17.86
C LEU A 273 17.49 13.52 17.32
N SER A 274 17.84 13.65 16.03
CA SER A 274 18.05 14.95 15.40
C SER A 274 16.80 15.83 15.43
N PHE A 275 15.61 15.22 15.34
CA PHE A 275 14.35 15.94 15.46
C PHE A 275 14.15 16.51 16.86
N PHE A 276 14.33 15.68 17.89
CA PHE A 276 14.17 16.09 19.28
C PHE A 276 15.22 17.10 19.75
N GLN A 277 16.47 16.97 19.32
CA GLN A 277 17.52 17.95 19.63
C GLN A 277 17.22 19.32 19.03
N ARG A 278 16.85 19.36 17.73
CA ARG A 278 16.59 20.63 17.03
C ARG A 278 15.33 21.32 17.52
N LYS A 279 14.28 20.56 17.80
CA LYS A 279 12.94 21.10 18.05
C LYS A 279 12.62 21.25 19.55
N HIS A 280 13.19 20.39 20.38
CA HIS A 280 12.87 20.32 21.82
C HIS A 280 14.09 20.43 22.75
N ARG A 281 15.30 20.66 22.20
CA ARG A 281 16.54 20.86 22.96
C ARG A 281 16.85 19.73 23.96
N LEU A 282 16.45 18.50 23.66
CA LEU A 282 16.80 17.35 24.49
C LEU A 282 18.31 17.10 24.43
N GLU A 283 18.96 17.02 25.59
CA GLU A 283 20.37 16.65 25.73
C GLU A 283 20.51 15.12 25.64
N ASN A 284 21.59 14.64 25.02
CA ASN A 284 21.89 13.21 24.96
C ASN A 284 22.04 12.63 26.37
N ARG A 285 21.33 11.53 26.65
CA ARG A 285 21.60 10.65 27.79
C ARG A 285 21.98 9.26 27.31
#